data_AF-V8NZE2-F1
#
_entry.id   AF-V8NZE2-F1
#
_cell.length_a   1.000
_cell.length_b   1.000
_cell.length_c   1.000
_cell.angle_alpha   90.00
_cell.angle_beta   90.00
_cell.angle_gamma   90.00
#
_symmetry.space_group_name_H-M   'P 1'
#
loop_
_entity.id
_entity.type
_entity.pdbx_description
1 polymer ?
#
loop_
_entity_poly.entity_id
_entity_poly.type
_entity_poly.pdbx_seq_one_letter_code
_entity_poly.pdbx_strand_id
1 'polypeptide(L)'
;MFREARQRSTRKQLEKDRMDPVKSHKPEPPVAGPGRGGRVGTHGGTLSSFIVKNIALDKTDDSNPREAILRHAKEAEESPYWVAPAYSK
;
A
#
# COMPACT_ATOMS: atom_id res chain seq x y z
N MET A 1 -26.49 13.56 45.94
CA MET A 1 -26.81 14.34 44.72
C MET A 1 -25.54 14.52 43.91
N PHE A 2 -25.54 14.10 42.65
CA PHE A 2 -24.45 14.32 41.71
C PHE A 2 -24.37 15.83 41.40
N ARG A 3 -23.27 16.46 41.75
CA ARG A 3 -23.05 17.88 41.42
C ARG A 3 -22.52 17.93 40.00
N GLU A 4 -23.31 18.47 39.08
CA GLU A 4 -22.84 18.73 37.72
C GLU A 4 -21.62 19.65 37.75
N ALA A 5 -20.56 19.25 37.05
CA ALA A 5 -19.34 20.02 37.00
C ALA A 5 -19.59 21.31 36.23
N ARG A 6 -19.66 22.45 36.94
CA ARG A 6 -19.65 23.78 36.34
C ARG A 6 -18.46 23.89 35.37
N GLN A 7 -18.71 24.45 34.18
CA GLN A 7 -17.70 24.83 33.19
C GLN A 7 -16.56 25.59 33.89
N ARG A 8 -15.39 24.94 34.03
CA ARG A 8 -14.19 25.58 34.55
C ARG A 8 -13.47 26.26 33.38
N SER A 9 -12.58 27.19 33.68
CA SER A 9 -11.73 27.81 32.65
C SER A 9 -11.03 26.75 31.82
N THR A 10 -10.91 26.99 30.51
CA THR A 10 -10.26 26.10 29.52
C THR A 10 -8.87 25.64 29.99
N ARG A 11 -8.11 26.51 30.65
CA ARG A 11 -6.81 26.18 31.24
C ARG A 11 -6.89 25.05 32.29
N LYS A 12 -7.82 25.14 33.25
CA LYS A 12 -7.97 24.11 34.30
C LYS A 12 -8.47 22.78 33.73
N GLN A 13 -9.20 22.83 32.62
CA GLN A 13 -9.69 21.63 31.93
C GLN A 13 -8.55 20.91 31.21
N LEU A 14 -7.67 21.63 30.50
CA LEU A 14 -6.47 21.07 29.88
C LEU A 14 -5.50 20.46 30.89
N GLU A 15 -5.31 21.11 32.05
CA GLU A 15 -4.49 20.56 33.14
C GLU A 15 -5.07 19.22 33.66
N LYS A 16 -6.39 19.12 33.77
CA LYS A 16 -7.07 17.89 34.21
C LYS A 16 -7.01 16.79 33.15
N ASP A 17 -7.23 17.12 31.88
CA ASP A 17 -7.19 16.15 30.78
C ASP A 17 -5.76 15.62 30.55
N ARG A 18 -4.72 16.39 30.91
CA ARG A 18 -3.33 15.92 30.92
C ARG A 18 -3.03 14.88 32.01
N MET A 19 -3.77 14.91 33.11
CA MET A 19 -3.65 13.94 34.20
C MET A 19 -4.38 12.62 33.92
N ASP A 20 -5.27 12.61 32.92
CA ASP A 20 -5.98 11.41 32.50
C ASP A 20 -5.10 10.59 31.54
N PRO A 21 -4.69 9.37 31.89
CA PRO A 21 -3.77 8.56 31.08
C PRO A 21 -4.37 8.15 29.73
N VAL A 22 -5.69 8.14 29.58
CA VAL A 22 -6.35 7.78 28.31
C VAL A 22 -6.43 8.99 27.38
N LYS A 23 -6.83 10.16 27.90
CA LYS A 23 -6.96 11.39 27.09
C LYS A 23 -5.62 12.02 26.73
N SER A 24 -4.62 11.88 27.59
CA SER A 24 -3.27 12.38 27.34
C SER A 24 -2.45 11.47 26.43
N HIS A 25 -2.94 10.26 26.12
CA HIS A 25 -2.25 9.31 25.26
C HIS A 25 -2.22 9.79 23.81
N LYS A 26 -1.02 10.08 23.31
CA LYS A 26 -0.83 10.38 21.88
C LYS A 26 -1.09 9.10 21.07
N PRO A 27 -1.90 9.16 19.99
CA PRO A 27 -2.06 8.02 19.09
C PRO A 27 -0.71 7.48 18.62
N GLU A 28 -0.59 6.15 18.54
CA GLU A 28 0.64 5.52 18.09
C GLU A 28 0.96 5.94 16.65
N PRO A 29 2.19 6.41 16.38
CA PRO A 29 2.58 6.78 15.03
C PRO A 29 2.61 5.55 14.11
N PRO A 30 2.48 5.75 12.79
CA PRO A 30 2.70 4.67 11.83
C PRO A 30 4.10 4.09 12.01
N VAL A 31 4.23 2.77 11.84
CA VAL A 31 5.52 2.09 11.98
C VAL A 31 6.44 2.51 10.84
N ALA A 32 7.47 3.27 11.19
CA ALA A 32 8.56 3.59 10.28
C ALA A 32 9.68 2.55 10.47
N GLY A 33 10.01 1.81 9.41
CA GLY A 33 11.09 0.81 9.41
C GLY A 33 10.61 -0.64 9.65
N PRO A 34 11.54 -1.55 9.96
CA PRO A 34 11.23 -2.98 10.12
C PRO A 34 10.18 -3.22 11.21
N GLY A 35 9.21 -4.08 10.94
CA GLY A 35 8.17 -4.42 11.91
C GLY A 35 8.76 -5.01 13.20
N ARG A 36 8.43 -4.42 14.34
CA ARG A 36 8.87 -4.88 15.68
C ARG A 36 7.68 -4.89 16.63
N GLY A 37 7.64 -5.86 17.55
CA GLY A 37 6.60 -5.94 18.58
C GLY A 37 5.21 -6.33 18.07
N GLY A 38 5.12 -7.16 17.02
CA GLY A 38 3.84 -7.62 16.46
C GLY A 38 3.19 -6.67 15.45
N ARG A 39 3.74 -5.46 15.26
CA ARG A 39 3.31 -4.52 14.22
C ARG A 39 4.07 -4.79 12.93
N VAL A 40 3.35 -4.95 11.81
CA VAL A 40 3.95 -5.14 10.49
C VAL A 40 4.35 -3.78 9.93
N GLY A 41 5.64 -3.61 9.60
CA GLY A 41 6.13 -2.40 8.95
C GLY A 41 5.51 -2.26 7.56
N THR A 42 5.31 -1.02 7.12
CA THR A 42 4.54 -0.75 5.90
C THR A 42 5.10 -1.46 4.69
N HIS A 43 6.44 -1.56 4.52
CA HIS A 43 7.11 -2.50 3.61
C HIS A 43 8.60 -2.66 4.00
N GLY A 44 9.21 -3.81 3.68
CA GLY A 44 10.68 -3.86 3.46
C GLY A 44 11.58 -4.42 4.56
N GLY A 45 11.11 -5.31 5.45
CA GLY A 45 11.97 -5.99 6.41
C GLY A 45 12.38 -7.42 6.04
N THR A 46 11.51 -8.17 5.36
CA THR A 46 11.68 -9.60 5.12
C THR A 46 11.72 -9.92 3.63
N LEU A 47 12.46 -10.96 3.28
CA LEU A 47 12.53 -11.50 1.92
C LEU A 47 11.13 -11.80 1.36
N SER A 48 10.21 -12.30 2.20
CA SER A 48 8.81 -12.54 1.81
C SER A 48 8.11 -11.27 1.31
N SER A 49 8.31 -10.12 1.99
CA SER A 49 7.74 -8.84 1.54
C SER A 49 8.38 -8.33 0.24
N PHE A 50 9.67 -8.63 0.01
CA PHE A 50 10.36 -8.28 -1.23
C PHE A 50 9.87 -9.13 -2.41
N ILE A 51 9.73 -10.45 -2.21
CA ILE A 51 9.23 -11.38 -3.24
C ILE A 51 7.80 -11.02 -3.66
N VAL A 52 6.91 -10.78 -2.70
CA VAL A 52 5.51 -10.42 -3.02
C VAL A 52 5.43 -9.14 -3.87
N LYS A 53 6.29 -8.16 -3.59
CA LYS A 53 6.27 -6.88 -4.31
C LYS A 53 6.88 -6.97 -5.72
N ASN A 54 7.98 -7.71 -5.87
CA ASN A 54 8.77 -7.69 -7.11
C ASN A 54 8.51 -8.89 -8.02
N ILE A 55 8.10 -10.03 -7.46
CA ILE A 55 7.95 -11.29 -8.18
C ILE A 55 6.47 -11.67 -8.30
N ALA A 56 5.67 -11.50 -7.23
CA ALA A 56 4.25 -11.90 -7.28
C ALA A 56 3.36 -10.88 -8.01
N LEU A 57 3.82 -9.64 -8.18
CA LEU A 57 3.15 -8.58 -8.94
C LEU A 57 3.57 -8.62 -10.42
N ASP A 58 3.67 -9.83 -10.99
CA ASP A 58 3.89 -9.96 -12.42
C ASP A 58 2.74 -9.27 -13.17
N LYS A 59 3.08 -8.28 -14.00
CA LYS A 59 2.09 -7.42 -14.67
C LYS A 59 1.58 -8.05 -15.97
N THR A 60 2.13 -9.20 -16.36
CA THR A 60 1.64 -9.97 -17.49
C THR A 60 0.36 -10.69 -17.07
N ASP A 61 -0.75 -9.96 -17.18
CA ASP A 61 -2.08 -10.56 -17.09
C ASP A 61 -2.32 -11.41 -18.35
N ASP A 62 -1.88 -12.66 -18.26
CA ASP A 62 -2.07 -13.68 -19.32
C ASP A 62 -3.42 -14.40 -19.20
N SER A 63 -4.29 -13.94 -18.28
CA SER A 63 -5.63 -14.49 -18.09
C SER A 63 -6.52 -14.34 -19.33
N ASN A 64 -6.24 -13.32 -20.15
CA ASN A 64 -7.02 -12.97 -21.34
C ASN A 64 -6.24 -13.27 -22.64
N PRO A 65 -6.42 -14.46 -23.26
CA PRO A 65 -5.63 -14.88 -24.41
C PRO A 65 -5.81 -13.97 -25.63
N ARG A 66 -6.98 -13.34 -25.78
CA ARG A 66 -7.25 -12.40 -26.89
C ARG A 66 -6.38 -11.16 -26.80
N GLU A 67 -6.27 -10.57 -25.62
CA GLU A 67 -5.51 -9.33 -25.42
C GLU A 67 -4.00 -9.58 -25.52
N ALA A 68 -3.53 -10.74 -25.05
CA ALA A 68 -2.15 -11.16 -25.16
C ALA A 68 -1.69 -11.26 -26.63
N ILE A 69 -2.50 -11.89 -27.50
CA ILE A 69 -2.19 -12.00 -28.93
C ILE A 69 -2.24 -10.63 -29.61
N LEU A 70 -3.25 -9.80 -29.30
CA LEU A 70 -3.41 -8.48 -29.91
C LEU A 70 -2.30 -7.49 -29.51
N ARG A 71 -1.67 -7.67 -28.34
CA ARG A 71 -0.55 -6.84 -27.87
C ARG A 71 0.61 -6.80 -28.88
N HIS A 72 0.88 -7.92 -29.53
CA HIS A 72 1.98 -8.08 -30.48
C HIS A 72 1.59 -7.80 -31.94
N ALA A 73 0.31 -7.51 -32.22
CA ALA A 73 -0.16 -7.27 -33.58
C ALA A 73 0.54 -6.07 -34.25
N LYS A 74 0.74 -4.98 -33.50
CA LYS A 74 1.46 -3.79 -34.00
C LYS A 74 2.94 -4.06 -34.30
N GLU A 75 3.63 -4.76 -33.39
CA GLU A 75 5.05 -5.13 -33.58
C GLU A 75 5.23 -6.04 -34.81
N ALA A 76 4.28 -6.95 -35.05
CA ALA A 76 4.30 -7.84 -36.21
C ALA A 76 4.09 -7.09 -37.54
N GLU A 77 3.32 -6.00 -37.55
CA GLU A 77 3.13 -5.14 -38.73
C GLU A 77 4.35 -4.24 -39.00
N GLU A 78 4.94 -3.66 -37.96
CA GLU A 78 6.06 -2.71 -38.08
C GLU A 78 7.40 -3.40 -38.36
N SER A 79 7.62 -4.61 -37.86
CA SER A 79 8.88 -5.36 -38.04
C SER A 79 8.65 -6.84 -38.40
N PRO A 80 8.10 -7.11 -39.60
CA PRO A 80 7.79 -8.46 -40.02
C PRO A 80 9.05 -9.21 -40.48
N TYR A 81 9.80 -9.78 -39.53
CA TYR A 81 11.03 -10.50 -39.84
C TYR A 81 10.80 -11.99 -40.16
N TRP A 82 9.92 -12.67 -39.41
CA TRP A 82 9.86 -14.14 -39.41
C TRP A 82 8.90 -14.75 -40.45
N VAL A 83 7.76 -14.12 -40.72
CA VAL A 83 6.65 -14.76 -41.47
C VAL A 83 6.24 -13.97 -42.71
N ALA A 84 6.07 -12.65 -42.62
CA ALA A 84 5.53 -11.88 -43.75
C ALA A 84 6.39 -11.90 -45.03
N PRO A 85 7.75 -11.98 -44.99
CA PRO A 85 8.55 -12.07 -46.21
C PRO A 85 8.19 -13.27 -47.09
N ALA A 86 7.72 -14.37 -46.50
CA ALA A 86 7.33 -15.58 -47.24
C ALA A 86 6.01 -15.43 -48.02
N TYR A 87 5.19 -14.44 -47.66
CA TYR A 87 3.88 -14.18 -48.27
C TYR A 87 3.81 -12.85 -49.02
N SER A 88 4.93 -12.13 -49.12
CA SER A 88 5.05 -10.96 -49.99
C SER A 88 5.11 -11.43 -51.45
N LYS A 89 3.97 -11.40 -52.13
CA LYS A 89 3.88 -11.61 -53.58
C LYS A 89 4.38 -10.41 -54.37
#